data_AF-A0A924Y2M0-F1
#
_entry.id   AF-A0A924Y2M0-F1
#
_cell.length_a   1.000
_cell.length_b   1.000
_cell.length_c   1.000
_cell.angle_alpha   90.00
_cell.angle_beta   90.00
_cell.angle_gamma   90.00
#
_symmetry.space_group_name_H-M   'P 1'
#
loop_
_entity.id
_entity.type
_entity.pdbx_description
1 polymer ?
#
loop_
_entity_poly.entity_id
_entity_poly.type
_entity_poly.pdbx_seq_one_letter_code
_entity_poly.pdbx_strand_id
1 'polypeptide(L)'
;FETPPANPFGEPVAANPFAAPASGNPFDIAPGEAAPTSPFDAPAQPPAPEDPRRRRQREIFDALLPVLAELAVEVGRSVDFFRSRYPTEVIDQVVLCGGSAQIVDLDKFFQRELGIATRIANPFQSVRVASRQMDPATLDRIAPTFAVALGLAARDAVIGSDK
;
A
#
# COMPACT_ATOMS: atom_id res chain seq x y z
N PHE A 1 16.93 16.40 74.07
CA PHE A 1 15.53 16.35 74.55
C PHE A 1 14.95 15.00 74.11
N GLU A 2 15.50 13.88 74.57
CA GLU A 2 15.32 13.25 75.89
C GLU A 2 14.05 12.37 75.92
N THR A 3 14.28 11.06 76.05
CA THR A 3 13.35 9.93 75.94
C THR A 3 12.46 9.76 77.17
N PRO A 4 11.16 9.40 77.04
CA PRO A 4 10.33 8.94 78.14
C PRO A 4 10.56 7.44 78.48
N PRO A 5 10.17 6.98 79.69
CA PRO A 5 10.95 6.01 80.47
C PRO A 5 10.63 4.52 80.20
N ALA A 6 11.61 3.67 80.53
CA ALA A 6 11.55 2.22 80.45
C ALA A 6 10.56 1.60 81.43
N ASN A 7 9.79 0.60 80.98
CA ASN A 7 8.92 -0.22 81.81
C ASN A 7 9.74 -1.20 82.68
N PRO A 8 9.49 -1.29 84.01
CA PRO A 8 10.41 -1.94 84.97
C PRO A 8 10.16 -3.43 85.26
N PHE A 9 9.34 -4.15 84.50
CA PHE A 9 9.09 -5.58 84.73
C PHE A 9 9.25 -6.37 83.43
N GLY A 10 10.39 -7.05 83.29
CA GLY A 10 10.69 -7.89 82.15
C GLY A 10 10.13 -9.29 82.30
N GLU A 11 9.26 -9.69 81.36
CA GLU A 11 9.19 -11.05 80.81
C GLU A 11 8.82 -10.96 79.31
N PRO A 12 9.42 -11.78 78.42
CA PRO A 12 9.12 -11.78 77.00
C PRO A 12 7.74 -12.42 76.73
N VAL A 13 6.89 -11.72 75.96
CA VAL A 13 5.62 -12.26 75.47
C VAL A 13 5.91 -13.46 74.57
N ALA A 14 5.51 -14.66 75.01
CA ALA A 14 5.70 -15.90 74.28
C ALA A 14 5.02 -15.87 72.90
N ALA A 15 5.68 -16.44 71.89
CA ALA A 15 5.17 -16.52 70.52
C ALA A 15 3.89 -17.37 70.45
N ASN A 16 2.87 -16.86 69.74
CA ASN A 16 1.57 -17.50 69.61
C ASN A 16 1.65 -18.78 68.75
N PRO A 17 1.27 -19.98 69.27
CA PRO A 17 1.45 -21.26 68.58
C PRO A 17 0.46 -21.53 67.43
N PHE A 18 -0.37 -20.55 67.05
CA PHE A 18 -1.35 -20.65 65.94
C PHE A 18 -0.98 -19.84 64.69
N ALA A 19 0.25 -19.32 64.59
CA ALA A 19 0.75 -18.78 63.33
C ALA A 19 0.92 -19.92 62.31
N ALA A 20 0.04 -19.98 61.32
CA ALA A 20 0.13 -20.95 60.23
C ALA A 20 1.40 -20.72 59.39
N PRO A 21 2.05 -21.79 58.88
CA PRO A 21 3.24 -21.67 58.04
C PRO A 21 2.87 -20.98 56.72
N ALA A 22 3.80 -20.14 56.23
CA ALA A 22 3.68 -19.37 55.00
C ALA A 22 3.06 -20.18 53.87
N SER A 23 1.81 -19.86 53.52
CA SER A 23 1.19 -20.34 52.30
C SER A 23 1.90 -19.65 51.13
N GLY A 24 2.78 -20.36 50.45
CA GLY A 24 3.33 -19.93 49.17
C GLY A 24 2.20 -19.85 48.16
N ASN A 25 1.60 -18.67 48.03
CA ASN A 25 0.64 -18.39 46.99
C ASN A 25 1.45 -18.12 45.70
N PRO A 26 1.29 -18.90 44.62
CA PRO A 26 2.11 -18.79 43.42
C PRO A 26 1.92 -17.48 42.61
N PHE A 27 1.13 -16.54 43.15
CA PHE A 27 0.80 -15.26 42.54
C PHE A 27 1.27 -14.05 43.37
N ASP A 28 2.03 -14.27 44.45
CA ASP A 28 2.65 -13.16 45.20
C ASP A 28 3.86 -12.64 44.41
N ILE A 29 3.64 -11.58 43.62
CA ILE A 29 4.69 -10.85 42.89
C ILE A 29 5.44 -9.98 43.90
N ALA A 30 6.75 -10.15 44.01
CA ALA A 30 7.61 -9.30 44.83
C ALA A 30 7.49 -7.82 44.39
N PRO A 31 7.43 -6.85 45.32
CA PRO A 31 7.33 -5.45 44.94
C PRO A 31 8.70 -4.97 44.43
N GLY A 32 8.84 -4.90 43.10
CA GLY A 32 10.07 -4.44 42.45
C GLY A 32 10.20 -4.80 40.97
N GLU A 33 9.35 -5.66 40.43
CA GLU A 33 9.41 -6.05 39.01
C GLU A 33 8.43 -5.22 38.19
N ALA A 34 8.97 -4.34 37.34
CA ALA A 34 8.19 -3.51 36.43
C ALA A 34 7.26 -4.38 35.59
N ALA A 35 5.99 -3.98 35.50
CA ALA A 35 4.96 -4.68 34.73
C ALA A 35 5.47 -5.05 33.32
N PRO A 36 5.14 -6.24 32.78
CA PRO A 36 5.48 -6.56 31.41
C PRO A 36 4.85 -5.50 30.51
N THR A 37 5.70 -4.75 29.81
CA THR A 37 5.28 -3.78 28.79
C THR A 37 4.37 -4.50 27.81
N SER A 38 3.24 -3.87 27.52
CA SER A 38 2.25 -4.41 26.61
C SER A 38 2.92 -4.81 25.28
N PRO A 39 2.49 -5.89 24.59
CA PRO A 39 2.95 -6.17 23.22
C PRO A 39 2.76 -4.99 22.25
N PHE A 40 1.95 -4.01 22.65
CA PHE A 40 1.67 -2.78 21.93
C PHE A 40 2.56 -1.58 22.32
N ASP A 41 3.41 -1.71 23.35
CA ASP A 41 4.42 -0.70 23.76
C ASP A 41 5.76 -0.87 23.04
N ALA A 42 5.85 -1.80 22.08
CA ALA A 42 7.01 -1.88 21.22
C ALA A 42 7.12 -0.58 20.39
N PRO A 43 8.24 0.15 20.41
CA PRO A 43 8.42 1.29 19.53
C PRO A 43 8.20 0.81 18.10
N ALA A 44 7.32 1.50 17.37
CA ALA A 44 7.00 1.18 15.98
C ALA A 44 8.32 0.94 15.23
N GLN A 45 8.53 -0.29 14.77
CA GLN A 45 9.71 -0.68 14.02
C GLN A 45 9.89 0.37 12.91
N PRO A 46 11.03 1.09 12.83
CA PRO A 46 11.23 2.08 11.78
C PRO A 46 11.01 1.38 10.43
N PRO A 47 10.31 2.03 9.48
CA PRO A 47 10.04 1.42 8.19
C PRO A 47 11.36 0.93 7.60
N ALA A 48 11.34 -0.29 7.08
CA ALA A 48 12.52 -0.89 6.46
C ALA A 48 13.14 0.09 5.44
N PRO A 49 14.48 0.16 5.34
CA PRO A 49 15.14 1.11 4.45
C PRO A 49 14.60 0.96 3.02
N GLU A 50 14.15 2.07 2.44
CA GLU A 50 13.56 2.08 1.10
C GLU A 50 14.58 1.65 0.05
N ASP A 51 14.16 0.78 -0.89
CA ASP A 51 14.99 0.38 -2.03
C ASP A 51 15.41 1.63 -2.84
N PRO A 52 16.72 1.87 -3.08
CA PRO A 52 17.20 3.05 -3.80
C PRO A 52 16.59 3.20 -5.20
N ARG A 53 16.17 2.10 -5.85
CA ARG A 53 15.47 2.15 -7.14
C ARG A 53 14.10 2.80 -7.03
N ARG A 54 13.36 2.48 -5.97
CA ARG A 54 12.03 3.04 -5.71
C ARG A 54 12.12 4.53 -5.38
N ARG A 55 13.11 4.92 -4.58
CA ARG A 55 13.40 6.33 -4.28
C ARG A 55 13.64 7.13 -5.56
N ARG A 56 14.49 6.63 -6.46
CA ARG A 56 14.75 7.27 -7.76
C ARG A 56 13.51 7.34 -8.64
N GLN A 57 12.71 6.27 -8.71
CA GLN A 57 11.47 6.27 -9.49
C GLN A 57 10.48 7.33 -8.99
N ARG A 58 10.36 7.49 -7.67
CA ARG A 58 9.53 8.53 -7.07
C ARG A 58 10.04 9.92 -7.41
N GLU A 59 11.34 10.18 -7.28
CA GLU A 59 11.95 11.47 -7.65
C GLU A 59 11.68 11.82 -9.13
N ILE A 60 11.76 10.84 -10.03
CA ILE A 60 11.43 11.03 -11.46
C ILE A 60 9.95 11.35 -11.63
N PHE A 61 9.07 10.62 -10.93
CA PHE A 61 7.63 10.86 -11.01
C PHE A 61 7.25 12.25 -10.47
N ASP A 62 7.84 12.67 -9.35
CA ASP A 62 7.63 13.99 -8.74
C ASP A 62 8.06 15.11 -9.70
N ALA A 63 9.14 14.92 -10.47
CA ALA A 63 9.57 15.86 -11.49
C ALA A 63 8.59 15.97 -12.69
N LEU A 64 7.86 14.89 -13.00
CA LEU A 64 6.85 14.86 -14.07
C LEU A 64 5.50 15.43 -13.61
N LEU A 65 5.26 15.50 -12.29
CA LEU A 65 3.97 15.82 -11.71
C LEU A 65 3.34 17.14 -12.23
N PRO A 66 4.07 18.25 -12.43
CA PRO A 66 3.48 19.48 -12.97
C PRO A 66 2.88 19.27 -14.37
N VAL A 67 3.62 18.59 -15.24
CA VAL A 67 3.19 18.30 -16.62
C VAL A 67 2.02 17.33 -16.64
N LEU A 68 2.06 16.31 -15.78
CA LEU A 68 0.97 15.35 -15.65
C LEU A 68 -0.31 15.98 -15.09
N ALA A 69 -0.19 16.93 -14.16
CA ALA A 69 -1.31 17.68 -13.61
C ALA A 69 -1.98 18.56 -14.68
N GLU A 70 -1.20 19.28 -15.47
CA GLU A 70 -1.73 20.05 -16.62
C GLU A 70 -2.45 19.12 -17.62
N LEU A 71 -1.85 17.97 -17.93
CA LEU A 71 -2.46 16.99 -18.82
C LEU A 71 -3.77 16.42 -18.24
N ALA A 72 -3.82 16.13 -16.94
CA ALA A 72 -5.04 15.64 -16.28
C ALA A 72 -6.19 16.64 -16.36
N VAL A 73 -5.89 17.94 -16.23
CA VAL A 73 -6.91 19.00 -16.41
C VAL A 73 -7.47 18.99 -17.83
N GLU A 74 -6.63 18.88 -18.86
CA GLU A 74 -7.10 18.85 -20.26
C GLU A 74 -7.88 17.55 -20.60
N VAL A 75 -7.45 16.41 -20.04
CA VAL A 75 -8.19 15.16 -20.16
C VAL A 75 -9.56 15.28 -19.46
N GLY A 76 -9.61 15.88 -18.26
CA GLY A 76 -10.86 16.17 -17.55
C GLY A 76 -11.82 17.04 -18.36
N ARG A 77 -11.31 18.10 -19.01
CA ARG A 77 -12.13 18.92 -19.93
C ARG A 77 -12.69 18.13 -21.10
N SER A 78 -11.91 17.19 -21.64
CA SER A 78 -12.36 16.31 -22.72
C SER A 78 -13.47 15.36 -22.26
N VAL A 79 -13.36 14.83 -21.04
CA VAL A 79 -14.39 14.01 -20.38
C VAL A 79 -15.67 14.81 -20.15
N ASP A 80 -15.55 16.03 -19.63
CA ASP A 80 -16.71 16.90 -19.38
C ASP A 80 -17.39 17.32 -20.68
N PHE A 81 -16.60 17.60 -21.72
CA PHE A 81 -17.13 17.86 -23.07
C PHE A 81 -17.94 16.67 -23.59
N PHE A 82 -17.43 15.43 -23.46
CA PHE A 82 -18.17 14.24 -23.85
C PHE A 82 -19.50 14.11 -23.09
N ARG A 83 -19.47 14.26 -21.76
CA ARG A 83 -20.68 14.21 -20.91
C ARG A 83 -21.72 15.27 -21.29
N SER A 84 -21.28 16.46 -21.70
CA SER A 84 -22.18 17.53 -22.16
C SER A 84 -22.91 17.19 -23.47
N ARG A 85 -22.32 16.33 -24.31
CA ARG A 85 -22.90 15.91 -25.60
C ARG A 85 -23.72 14.63 -25.50
N TYR A 86 -23.36 13.74 -24.58
CA TYR A 86 -23.99 12.44 -24.40
C TYR A 86 -24.41 12.24 -22.94
N PRO A 87 -25.45 12.96 -22.47
CA PRO A 87 -25.83 12.98 -21.05
C PRO A 87 -26.35 11.64 -20.52
N THR A 88 -26.72 10.71 -21.39
CA THR A 88 -27.18 9.36 -21.03
C THR A 88 -26.05 8.32 -21.01
N GLU A 89 -24.87 8.66 -21.55
CA GLU A 89 -23.75 7.73 -21.64
C GLU A 89 -22.82 7.89 -20.43
N VAL A 90 -22.31 6.78 -19.92
CA VAL A 90 -21.38 6.74 -18.80
C VAL A 90 -20.01 6.31 -19.29
N ILE A 91 -18.97 7.03 -18.87
CA ILE A 91 -17.59 6.60 -19.08
C ILE A 91 -17.21 5.69 -17.92
N ASP A 92 -17.24 4.37 -18.16
CA ASP A 92 -16.94 3.37 -17.12
C ASP A 92 -15.44 3.25 -16.84
N GLN A 93 -14.61 3.44 -17.88
CA GLN A 93 -13.18 3.18 -17.79
C GLN A 93 -12.35 4.06 -18.74
N VAL A 94 -11.17 4.48 -18.26
CA VAL A 94 -10.09 5.03 -19.06
C VAL A 94 -9.04 3.95 -19.32
N VAL A 95 -8.61 3.81 -20.58
CA VAL A 95 -7.60 2.84 -20.98
C VAL A 95 -6.39 3.58 -21.56
N LEU A 96 -5.26 3.54 -20.85
CA LEU A 96 -4.02 4.21 -21.24
C LEU A 96 -3.23 3.34 -22.22
N CYS A 97 -2.81 3.91 -23.34
CA CYS A 97 -1.99 3.24 -24.36
C CYS A 97 -0.85 4.16 -24.83
N GLY A 98 0.04 3.61 -25.66
CA GLY A 98 1.26 4.29 -26.11
C GLY A 98 2.45 4.10 -25.15
N GLY A 99 3.61 4.67 -25.52
CA GLY A 99 4.84 4.51 -24.72
C GLY A 99 4.79 5.22 -23.37
N SER A 100 4.10 6.36 -23.27
CA SER A 100 3.93 7.10 -22.02
C SER A 100 3.10 6.34 -20.99
N ALA A 101 2.23 5.41 -21.42
CA ALA A 101 1.48 4.54 -20.51
C ALA A 101 2.38 3.64 -19.64
N GLN A 102 3.67 3.52 -19.96
CA GLN A 102 4.65 2.77 -19.16
C GLN A 102 5.25 3.56 -18.00
N ILE A 103 4.90 4.85 -17.84
CA ILE A 103 5.29 5.63 -16.66
C ILE A 103 4.69 4.95 -15.43
N VAL A 104 5.54 4.69 -14.44
CA VAL A 104 5.15 4.01 -13.20
C VAL A 104 4.05 4.81 -12.50
N ASP A 105 2.99 4.11 -12.07
CA ASP A 105 1.83 4.66 -11.35
C ASP A 105 1.00 5.71 -12.13
N LEU A 106 1.17 5.81 -13.45
CA LEU A 106 0.42 6.75 -14.27
C LEU A 106 -1.09 6.46 -14.30
N ASP A 107 -1.47 5.18 -14.33
CA ASP A 107 -2.85 4.73 -14.23
C ASP A 107 -3.50 5.17 -12.91
N LYS A 108 -2.80 4.98 -11.79
CA LYS A 108 -3.25 5.40 -10.45
C LYS A 108 -3.37 6.92 -10.36
N PHE A 109 -2.43 7.65 -10.96
CA PHE A 109 -2.49 9.10 -11.04
C PHE A 109 -3.77 9.54 -11.76
N PHE A 110 -4.01 9.09 -12.99
CA PHE A 110 -5.21 9.47 -13.74
C PHE A 110 -6.51 8.99 -13.09
N GLN A 111 -6.53 7.80 -12.48
CA GLN A 111 -7.69 7.32 -11.75
C GLN A 111 -8.05 8.25 -10.60
N ARG A 112 -7.05 8.77 -9.86
CA ARG A 112 -7.26 9.72 -8.78
C ARG A 112 -7.73 11.08 -9.30
N GLU A 113 -7.07 11.61 -10.33
CA GLU A 113 -7.41 12.95 -10.86
C GLU A 113 -8.77 12.98 -11.56
N LEU A 114 -9.16 11.91 -12.26
CA LEU A 114 -10.40 11.85 -13.03
C LEU A 114 -11.59 11.24 -12.26
N GLY A 115 -11.31 10.46 -11.22
CA GLY A 115 -12.34 9.69 -10.51
C GLY A 115 -12.97 8.57 -11.34
N ILE A 116 -12.31 8.14 -12.43
CA ILE A 116 -12.77 7.09 -13.35
C ILE A 116 -11.77 5.93 -13.27
N ALA A 117 -12.26 4.70 -13.23
CA ALA A 117 -11.41 3.51 -13.24
C ALA A 117 -10.42 3.60 -14.41
N THR A 118 -9.12 3.51 -14.14
CA THR A 118 -8.09 3.68 -15.17
C THR A 118 -7.19 2.45 -15.20
N ARG A 119 -6.86 1.95 -16.39
CA ARG A 119 -5.92 0.83 -16.55
C ARG A 119 -4.96 1.04 -17.71
N ILE A 120 -3.83 0.34 -17.65
CA ILE A 120 -2.90 0.23 -18.78
C ILE A 120 -3.43 -0.82 -19.79
N ALA A 121 -3.38 -0.47 -21.07
CA ALA A 121 -3.80 -1.35 -22.15
C ALA A 121 -2.83 -2.52 -22.33
N ASN A 122 -3.35 -3.75 -22.43
CA ASN A 122 -2.62 -4.89 -22.96
C ASN A 122 -3.33 -5.42 -24.22
N PRO A 123 -2.99 -4.90 -25.41
CA PRO A 123 -3.64 -5.31 -26.65
C PRO A 123 -3.35 -6.77 -27.03
N PHE A 124 -2.28 -7.38 -26.51
CA PHE A 124 -1.98 -8.78 -26.81
C PHE A 124 -2.95 -9.78 -26.15
N GLN A 125 -3.74 -9.36 -25.16
CA GLN A 125 -4.74 -10.22 -24.51
C GLN A 125 -5.84 -10.69 -25.46
N SER A 126 -6.10 -9.97 -26.56
CA SER A 126 -7.13 -10.32 -27.53
C SER A 126 -6.62 -11.21 -28.67
N VAL A 127 -5.33 -11.58 -28.69
CA VAL A 127 -4.71 -12.33 -29.79
C VAL A 127 -3.84 -13.47 -29.29
N ARG A 128 -3.76 -14.57 -30.05
CA ARG A 128 -2.81 -15.65 -29.75
C ARG A 128 -1.42 -15.25 -30.22
N VAL A 129 -0.59 -14.80 -29.29
CA VAL A 129 0.82 -14.45 -29.57
C VAL A 129 1.68 -15.71 -29.43
N ALA A 130 2.09 -16.29 -30.55
CA ALA A 130 3.12 -17.33 -30.59
C ALA A 130 4.50 -16.66 -30.73
N SER A 131 5.06 -16.20 -29.61
CA SER A 131 6.40 -15.59 -29.61
C SER A 131 7.46 -16.65 -29.31
N ARG A 132 8.30 -16.98 -30.30
CA ARG A 132 9.48 -17.84 -30.09
C ARG A 132 10.72 -17.04 -29.68
N GLN A 133 10.75 -15.74 -29.97
CA GLN A 133 11.92 -14.88 -29.76
C GLN A 133 11.78 -13.86 -28.63
N MET A 134 10.57 -13.60 -28.10
CA MET A 134 10.34 -12.66 -27.00
C MET A 134 9.74 -13.33 -25.77
N ASP A 135 10.32 -13.00 -24.62
CA ASP A 135 9.84 -13.35 -23.29
C ASP A 135 8.49 -12.66 -22.98
N PRO A 136 7.51 -13.37 -22.36
CA PRO A 136 6.21 -12.80 -22.01
C PRO A 136 6.26 -11.52 -21.18
N ALA A 137 7.17 -11.40 -20.21
CA ALA A 137 7.24 -10.20 -19.38
C ALA A 137 7.72 -8.97 -20.18
N THR A 138 8.59 -9.19 -21.16
CA THR A 138 9.00 -8.14 -22.10
C THR A 138 7.84 -7.70 -22.99
N LEU A 139 7.04 -8.66 -23.48
CA LEU A 139 5.85 -8.39 -24.29
C LEU A 139 4.82 -7.58 -23.51
N ASP A 140 4.50 -7.96 -22.28
CA ASP A 140 3.55 -7.23 -21.43
C ASP A 140 4.00 -5.80 -21.16
N ARG A 141 5.31 -5.60 -20.93
CA ARG A 141 5.88 -4.26 -20.71
C ARG A 141 5.69 -3.35 -21.92
N ILE A 142 5.90 -3.87 -23.14
CA ILE A 142 5.82 -3.06 -24.37
C ILE A 142 4.41 -3.04 -24.97
N ALA A 143 3.50 -3.89 -24.50
CA ALA A 143 2.16 -4.07 -25.02
C ALA A 143 1.39 -2.76 -25.28
N PRO A 144 1.38 -1.76 -24.37
CA PRO A 144 0.60 -0.54 -24.58
C PRO A 144 0.99 0.23 -25.84
N THR A 145 2.25 0.11 -26.29
CA THR A 145 2.78 0.76 -27.50
C THR A 145 2.26 0.13 -28.79
N PHE A 146 1.82 -1.14 -28.74
CA PHE A 146 1.36 -1.88 -29.91
C PHE A 146 -0.12 -1.72 -30.23
N ALA A 147 -0.88 -0.93 -29.46
CA ALA A 147 -2.32 -0.78 -29.64
C ALA A 147 -2.70 -0.39 -31.09
N VAL A 148 -1.98 0.56 -31.69
CA VAL A 148 -2.21 1.01 -33.08
C VAL A 148 -1.82 -0.07 -34.08
N ALA A 149 -0.62 -0.64 -33.96
CA ALA A 149 -0.12 -1.67 -34.87
C ALA A 149 -1.03 -2.90 -34.89
N LEU A 150 -1.49 -3.34 -33.71
CA LEU A 150 -2.40 -4.46 -33.60
C LEU A 150 -3.79 -4.13 -34.16
N GLY A 151 -4.29 -2.92 -33.96
CA GLY A 151 -5.56 -2.47 -34.56
C GLY A 151 -5.52 -2.49 -36.10
N LEU A 152 -4.40 -2.07 -36.69
CA LEU A 152 -4.19 -2.15 -38.15
C LEU A 152 -4.12 -3.59 -38.64
N ALA A 153 -3.36 -4.46 -37.95
CA ALA A 153 -3.27 -5.87 -38.32
C ALA A 153 -4.64 -6.59 -38.19
N ALA A 154 -5.40 -6.27 -37.14
CA ALA A 154 -6.73 -6.83 -36.91
C ALA A 154 -7.72 -6.44 -38.02
N ARG A 155 -7.62 -5.21 -38.55
CA ARG A 155 -8.45 -4.76 -39.68
C ARG A 155 -8.30 -5.68 -40.89
N ASP A 156 -7.07 -6.01 -41.27
CA ASP A 156 -6.81 -6.86 -42.43
C ASP A 156 -7.17 -8.33 -42.16
N ALA A 157 -6.90 -8.80 -40.94
CA ALA A 157 -7.26 -10.16 -40.52
C ALA A 157 -8.78 -10.40 -40.51
N VAL A 158 -9.57 -9.41 -40.10
CA VAL A 158 -11.05 -9.48 -40.07
C VAL A 158 -11.65 -9.34 -41.48
N ILE A 159 -11.05 -8.51 -42.35
CA ILE A 159 -11.52 -8.36 -43.74
C ILE A 159 -11.12 -9.56 -44.61
N GLY A 160 -10.07 -10.29 -44.26
CA GLY A 160 -9.61 -11.49 -44.96
C GLY A 160 -10.34 -12.79 -44.61
N SER A 161 -11.14 -12.84 -43.54
CA SER A 161 -11.82 -14.08 -43.11
C SER A 161 -13.20 -14.31 -43.74
N ASP A 162 -13.66 -13.40 -44.61
CA ASP A 162 -14.94 -13.47 -45.32
C ASP A 162 -14.77 -13.81 -46.82
N LYS A 163 -13.61 -14.37 -47.22
CA LYS A 163 -13.34 -14.89 -48.56
C LYS A 163 -12.82 -16.32 -48.54
#